data_AF-A0A973GN87-F1
#
_entry.id   AF-A0A973GN87-F1
#
_cell.length_a   1.000
_cell.length_b   1.000
_cell.length_c   1.000
_cell.angle_alpha   90.00
_cell.angle_beta   90.00
_cell.angle_gamma   90.00
#
_symmetry.space_group_name_H-M   'P 1'
#
loop_
_entity.id
_entity.type
_entity.pdbx_description
1 polymer ?
#
loop_
_entity_poly.entity_id
_entity_poly.type
_entity_poly.pdbx_seq_one_letter_code
_entity_poly.pdbx_strand_id
1 'polypeptide(L)' 'MLNLNSTILMSDAQNFSVDIPINPYYKFHDVDYTQAIKEHDEVLKILESIGIKIIQVPSPA' A
#
# COMPACT_ATOMS: atom_id res chain seq x y z
N MET A 1 26.52 -11.08 7.28
CA MET A 1 25.04 -11.05 7.36
C MET A 1 24.55 -9.96 6.41
N LEU A 2 23.70 -10.31 5.45
CA LEU A 2 23.03 -9.32 4.60
C LEU A 2 21.94 -8.64 5.44
N ASN A 3 22.09 -7.35 5.70
CA ASN A 3 21.01 -6.52 6.25
C ASN A 3 20.01 -6.26 5.11
N LEU A 4 19.07 -7.20 4.92
CA LEU A 4 17.85 -6.94 4.16
C LEU A 4 17.06 -5.82 4.84
N ASN A 5 16.28 -5.06 4.07
CA ASN A 5 15.43 -3.97 4.55
C ASN A 5 14.56 -4.45 5.72
N SER A 6 14.99 -4.15 6.96
CA SER A 6 14.31 -4.54 8.19
C SER A 6 13.27 -3.51 8.63
N THR A 7 13.18 -2.39 7.91
CA THR A 7 12.22 -1.32 8.17
C THR A 7 11.65 -0.78 6.86
N ILE A 8 10.33 -0.65 6.78
CA ILE A 8 9.59 -0.10 5.64
C ILE A 8 8.70 1.04 6.14
N LEU A 9 8.62 2.12 5.36
CA LEU A 9 7.61 3.17 5.52
C LEU A 9 6.42 2.84 4.61
N MET A 10 5.21 2.79 5.18
CA MET A 10 4.00 2.43 4.43
C MET A 10 2.87 3.39 4.81
N SER A 11 2.21 3.97 3.81
CA SER A 11 0.99 4.74 4.04
C SER A 11 -0.23 3.83 3.99
N ASP A 12 -1.33 4.15 4.66
CA ASP A 12 -2.60 3.44 4.42
C ASP A 12 -3.17 3.74 3.01
N ALA A 13 -4.22 3.01 2.63
CA ALA A 13 -4.88 3.15 1.34
C ALA A 13 -6.22 3.89 1.41
N GLN A 14 -6.53 4.57 2.52
CA GLN A 14 -7.87 5.14 2.76
C GLN A 14 -8.24 6.24 1.77
N ASN A 15 -7.25 7.00 1.32
CA ASN A 15 -7.43 8.08 0.33
C ASN A 15 -6.87 7.70 -1.06
N PHE A 16 -6.73 6.41 -1.37
CA PHE A 16 -6.29 5.96 -2.69
C PHE A 16 -7.33 6.30 -3.78
N SER A 17 -6.90 6.95 -4.86
CA SER A 17 -7.74 7.32 -6.00
C SER A 17 -7.01 7.14 -7.32
N VAL A 18 -7.78 6.85 -8.38
CA VAL A 18 -7.30 6.77 -9.76
C VAL A 18 -7.83 7.89 -10.67
N ASP A 19 -8.50 8.90 -10.10
CA ASP A 19 -9.23 9.94 -10.84
C ASP A 19 -8.33 10.78 -11.77
N ILE A 20 -7.05 10.93 -11.40
CA ILE A 20 -6.06 11.68 -12.19
C ILE A 20 -5.00 10.70 -12.70
N PRO A 21 -5.13 10.20 -13.94
CA PRO A 21 -4.16 9.27 -14.50
C PRO A 21 -2.85 9.99 -14.83
N ILE A 22 -1.75 9.55 -14.23
CA ILE A 22 -0.41 10.10 -14.46
C ILE A 22 0.55 9.11 -15.14
N ASN A 23 0.13 7.86 -15.35
CA ASN A 23 0.91 6.85 -16.05
C ASN A 23 0.03 5.91 -16.89
N PRO A 24 0.60 5.15 -17.84
CA PRO A 24 -0.18 4.30 -18.76
C PRO A 24 -0.85 3.07 -18.13
N TYR A 25 -0.57 2.76 -16.86
CA TYR A 25 -1.17 1.62 -16.16
C TYR A 25 -2.54 1.94 -15.58
N TYR A 26 -2.92 3.21 -15.52
CA TYR A 26 -4.27 3.61 -15.15
C TYR A 26 -5.22 3.05 -16.20
N LYS A 27 -6.05 2.11 -15.78
CA LYS A 27 -7.11 1.58 -16.62
C LYS A 27 -8.34 2.43 -16.41
N PHE A 28 -9.05 2.78 -17.48
CA PHE A 28 -10.33 3.49 -17.41
C PHE A 28 -11.50 2.62 -16.90
N HIS A 29 -11.21 1.57 -16.13
CA HIS A 29 -12.21 0.67 -15.56
C HIS A 29 -12.42 1.01 -14.09
N ASP A 30 -13.59 0.68 -13.57
CA ASP A 30 -13.91 0.87 -12.15
C ASP A 30 -12.91 0.13 -11.25
N VAL A 31 -12.27 0.87 -10.36
CA VAL A 31 -11.45 0.32 -9.28
C VAL A 31 -12.36 -0.02 -8.11
N ASP A 32 -12.27 -1.26 -7.63
CA ASP A 32 -12.90 -1.63 -6.35
C ASP A 32 -12.00 -1.14 -5.20
N TYR A 33 -12.33 0.03 -4.67
CA TYR A 33 -11.60 0.65 -3.57
C TYR A 33 -11.65 -0.18 -2.28
N THR A 34 -12.74 -0.91 -2.04
CA THR A 34 -12.85 -1.77 -0.85
C THR A 34 -11.87 -2.93 -0.95
N GLN A 35 -11.79 -3.55 -2.13
CA GLN A 35 -10.82 -4.61 -2.38
C GLN A 35 -9.38 -4.09 -2.33
N ALA A 36 -9.11 -2.90 -2.88
CA ALA A 36 -7.77 -2.30 -2.85
C ALA A 36 -7.27 -2.04 -1.42
N ILE A 37 -8.13 -1.50 -0.54
CA ILE A 37 -7.80 -1.30 0.88
C ILE A 37 -7.50 -2.64 1.56
N LYS A 38 -8.33 -3.65 1.31
CA LYS A 38 -8.15 -4.99 1.88
C LYS A 38 -6.83 -5.63 1.44
N GLU A 39 -6.51 -5.60 0.14
CA GLU A 39 -5.27 -6.15 -0.41
C GLU A 39 -4.04 -5.45 0.17
N HIS A 40 -4.12 -4.12 0.31
CA HIS A 40 -3.06 -3.33 0.91
C HIS A 40 -2.82 -3.70 2.39
N ASP A 41 -3.88 -3.89 3.18
CA ASP A 41 -3.79 -4.35 4.57
C ASP A 41 -3.25 -5.78 4.70
N GLU A 42 -3.51 -6.66 3.73
CA GLU A 42 -2.94 -8.00 3.70
C GLU A 42 -1.43 -7.98 3.45
N VAL A 43 -0.95 -7.12 2.55
CA VAL A 43 0.49 -6.92 2.32
C VAL A 43 1.18 -6.43 3.58
N LEU A 44 0.61 -5.44 4.27
CA LEU A 44 1.12 -4.96 5.56
C LEU A 44 1.28 -6.11 6.56
N LYS A 45 0.22 -6.90 6.77
CA LYS A 45 0.22 -8.03 7.73
C LYS A 45 1.27 -9.07 7.39
N ILE A 46 1.47 -9.36 6.11
CA ILE A 46 2.50 -10.32 5.67
C ILE A 46 3.89 -9.79 6.01
N LEU A 47 4.18 -8.52 5.71
CA LEU A 47 5.49 -7.91 6.01
C LEU A 47 5.78 -7.91 7.52
N GLU A 48 4.79 -7.56 8.33
CA GLU A 48 4.91 -7.65 9.80
C GLU A 48 5.13 -9.09 10.27
N SER A 49 4.42 -10.06 9.69
CA SER A 49 4.52 -11.48 10.08
C SER A 49 5.90 -12.08 9.86
N ILE A 50 6.67 -11.55 8.90
CA ILE A 50 8.04 -12.00 8.61
C ILE A 50 9.11 -11.18 9.38
N GLY A 51 8.69 -10.34 10.32
CA GLY A 51 9.59 -9.59 11.20
C GLY A 51 10.12 -8.27 10.62
N ILE A 52 9.51 -7.74 9.55
CA ILE A 52 9.83 -6.40 9.05
C ILE A 52 9.14 -5.37 9.93
N LYS A 53 9.88 -4.36 10.40
CA LYS A 53 9.31 -3.22 11.10
C LYS A 53 8.59 -2.30 10.10
N ILE A 54 7.29 -2.08 10.29
CA ILE A 54 6.56 -1.10 9.50
C ILE A 54 6.42 0.20 10.29
N ILE A 55 6.73 1.33 9.64
CA ILE A 55 6.36 2.67 10.09
C ILE A 55 5.13 3.06 9.28
N GLN A 56 3.97 3.11 9.94
CA GLN A 56 2.75 3.54 9.30
C GLN A 56 2.61 5.05 9.31
N VAL A 57 2.15 5.61 8.19
CA VAL A 57 1.79 7.03 8.05
C VAL A 57 0.39 7.17 7.45
N PRO A 58 -0.46 8.05 7.99
CA PRO A 58 -1.78 8.27 7.39
C PRO A 58 -1.68 8.71 5.93
N SER A 59 -2.55 8.22 5.05
CA SER A 59 -2.62 8.75 3.69
C SER A 59 -3.10 10.21 3.71
N PRO A 60 -2.53 11.08 2.85
CA PRO A 60 -2.97 12.48 2.76
C PRO A 60 -4.42 12.54 2.27
N ALA A 61 -5.18 13.49 2.83
CA ALA A 61 -6.53 13.81 2.38
C ALA A 61 -6.55 14.55 1.04
#